data_AF-A0A2S7UFP7-F1
#
_entry.id   AF-A0A2S7UFP7-F1
#
_cell.length_a   1.000
_cell.length_b   1.000
_cell.length_c   1.000
_cell.angle_alpha   90.00
_cell.angle_beta   90.00
_cell.angle_gamma   90.00
#
_symmetry.space_group_name_H-M   'P 1'
#
loop_
_entity.id
_entity.type
_entity.pdbx_description
1 polymer ?
#
loop_
_entity_poly.entity_id
_entity_poly.type
_entity_poly.pdbx_seq_one_letter_code
_entity_poly.pdbx_strand_id
1 'polypeptide(L)'
;MLFLVWNLFLAILPYVISLWLETSIASTYYKRTHKWLTVPIFTIWLLILPNAPYIITDLIHIRNASGAFLIYDSILIASFAITGCWAGFMSLHQMINSLSSIHIIKREVHQTVLPYLILFLCAIGIYLGRDLRWNSWDIIQQPAKLFTDTLSIFIHPLTHQTAWLQIIPMSLFLMVLYKLFLQYEAKS
;
A
#
# COMPACT_ATOMS: atom_id res chain seq x y z
N MET A 1 7.44 -18.37 9.80
CA MET A 1 8.50 -17.37 9.53
C MET A 1 8.83 -17.19 8.05
N LEU A 2 8.86 -18.24 7.21
CA LEU A 2 9.07 -18.08 5.75
C LEU A 2 8.05 -17.13 5.07
N PHE A 3 6.80 -17.12 5.55
CA PHE A 3 5.77 -16.20 5.06
C PHE A 3 6.09 -14.72 5.32
N LEU A 4 6.79 -14.38 6.42
CA LEU A 4 7.19 -12.99 6.72
C LEU A 4 8.24 -12.48 5.75
N VAL A 5 9.18 -13.35 5.35
CA VAL A 5 10.18 -13.02 4.34
C VAL A 5 9.50 -12.78 2.99
N TRP A 6 8.52 -13.62 2.65
CA TRP A 6 7.71 -13.43 1.45
C TRP A 6 6.90 -12.12 1.49
N ASN A 7 6.25 -11.82 2.61
CA ASN A 7 5.49 -10.58 2.77
C ASN A 7 6.39 -9.34 2.73
N LEU A 8 7.59 -9.40 3.30
CA LEU A 8 8.57 -8.31 3.19
C LEU A 8 9.08 -8.13 1.77
N PHE A 9 9.34 -9.23 1.05
CA PHE A 9 9.71 -9.17 -0.36
C PHE A 9 8.62 -8.46 -1.18
N LEU A 10 7.35 -8.83 -0.97
CA LEU A 10 6.21 -8.15 -1.61
C LEU A 10 6.07 -6.69 -1.18
N ALA A 11 6.36 -6.36 0.08
CA ALA A 11 6.32 -4.99 0.61
C ALA A 11 7.37 -4.05 -0.01
N ILE A 12 8.48 -4.59 -0.50
CA ILE A 12 9.55 -3.82 -1.14
C ILE A 12 9.24 -3.52 -2.62
N LEU A 13 8.40 -4.33 -3.28
CA LEU A 13 8.08 -4.16 -4.70
C LEU A 13 7.52 -2.77 -5.07
N PRO A 14 6.58 -2.17 -4.31
CA PRO A 14 6.09 -0.82 -4.60
C PRO A 14 7.25 0.19 -4.66
N TYR A 15 8.20 0.10 -3.71
CA TYR A 15 9.35 0.98 -3.63
C TYR A 15 10.28 0.82 -4.84
N VAL A 16 10.54 -0.40 -5.29
CA VAL A 16 11.34 -0.64 -6.50
C VAL A 16 10.66 -0.04 -7.73
N ILE A 17 9.34 -0.16 -7.85
CA ILE A 17 8.58 0.41 -8.96
C ILE A 17 8.60 1.94 -8.93
N SER A 18 8.40 2.57 -7.76
CA SER A 18 8.44 4.03 -7.64
C SER A 18 9.83 4.59 -7.95
N LEU A 19 10.89 3.93 -7.48
CA LEU A 19 12.28 4.32 -7.77
C LEU A 19 12.62 4.18 -9.26
N TRP A 20 12.19 3.08 -9.90
CA TRP A 20 12.39 2.88 -11.33
C TRP A 20 11.65 3.94 -12.16
N LEU A 21 10.42 4.30 -11.76
CA LEU A 21 9.65 5.34 -12.43
C LEU A 21 10.30 6.72 -12.25
N GLU A 22 10.74 7.06 -11.04
CA GLU A 22 11.40 8.33 -10.73
C GLU A 22 12.68 8.52 -11.57
N THR A 23 13.54 7.50 -11.58
CA THR A 23 14.77 7.51 -12.39
C THR A 23 14.50 7.53 -13.89
N SER A 24 13.45 6.84 -14.35
CA SER A 24 13.04 6.88 -15.76
C SER A 24 12.54 8.26 -16.16
N ILE A 25 11.71 8.90 -15.33
CA ILE A 25 11.17 10.25 -15.57
C ILE A 25 12.25 11.33 -15.57
N ALA A 26 13.34 11.14 -14.81
CA ALA A 26 14.47 12.06 -14.82
C ALA A 26 15.10 12.19 -16.22
N SER A 27 14.99 11.16 -17.06
CA SER A 27 15.42 11.21 -18.47
C SER A 27 14.45 12.04 -19.34
N THR A 28 14.99 13.02 -20.06
CA THR A 28 14.24 13.85 -21.02
C THR A 28 13.52 13.02 -22.09
N TYR A 29 14.08 11.85 -22.44
CA TYR A 29 13.48 10.93 -23.41
C TYR A 29 12.13 10.39 -22.92
N TYR A 30 12.05 9.96 -21.66
CA TYR A 30 10.82 9.38 -21.08
C TYR A 30 9.66 10.38 -21.11
N LYS A 31 9.91 11.63 -20.70
CA LYS A 31 8.89 12.70 -20.67
C LYS A 31 8.24 12.93 -22.04
N ARG A 32 8.99 12.74 -23.13
CA ARG A 32 8.52 13.01 -24.50
C ARG A 32 7.87 11.81 -25.17
N THR A 33 8.31 10.59 -24.86
CA THR A 33 7.95 9.39 -25.65
C THR A 33 7.22 8.30 -24.85
N HIS A 34 7.46 8.21 -23.54
CA HIS A 34 6.98 7.10 -22.70
C HIS A 34 6.01 7.57 -21.59
N LYS A 35 5.59 8.84 -21.59
CA LYS A 35 4.63 9.38 -20.60
C LYS A 35 3.33 8.56 -20.49
N TRP A 36 2.90 7.92 -21.58
CA TRP A 36 1.71 7.07 -21.61
C TRP A 36 1.86 5.78 -20.78
N LEU A 37 3.09 5.27 -20.58
CA LEU A 37 3.37 4.11 -19.73
C LEU A 37 3.17 4.42 -18.24
N THR A 38 3.16 5.69 -17.84
CA THR A 38 3.01 6.04 -16.43
C THR A 38 1.66 5.58 -15.85
N VAL A 39 0.59 5.57 -16.64
CA VAL A 39 -0.73 5.11 -16.19
C VAL A 39 -0.73 3.62 -15.81
N PRO A 40 -0.34 2.68 -16.70
CA PRO A 40 -0.31 1.27 -16.34
C PRO A 40 0.69 0.97 -15.21
N ILE A 41 1.85 1.66 -15.16
CA ILE A 41 2.81 1.50 -14.06
C ILE A 41 2.17 1.92 -12.74
N PHE A 42 1.47 3.06 -12.70
CA PHE A 42 0.77 3.53 -11.52
C PHE A 42 -0.33 2.55 -11.08
N THR A 43 -1.09 1.99 -12.02
CA THR A 43 -2.11 0.98 -11.70
C THR A 43 -1.48 -0.26 -11.07
N ILE A 44 -0.42 -0.82 -11.66
CA ILE A 44 0.29 -1.99 -11.12
C ILE A 44 0.84 -1.68 -9.73
N TRP A 45 1.48 -0.52 -9.58
CA TRP A 45 2.00 -0.05 -8.31
C TRP A 45 0.91 0.04 -7.23
N LEU A 46 -0.25 0.62 -7.56
CA LEU A 46 -1.38 0.78 -6.64
C LEU A 46 -1.94 -0.58 -6.17
N LEU A 47 -1.90 -1.60 -7.02
CA LEU A 47 -2.36 -2.96 -6.69
C LEU A 47 -1.40 -3.72 -5.77
N ILE A 48 -0.11 -3.38 -5.81
CA ILE A 48 0.93 -4.04 -5.00
C ILE A 48 1.17 -3.26 -3.70
N LEU A 49 0.91 -1.95 -3.69
CA LEU A 49 1.09 -1.07 -2.54
C LEU A 49 0.47 -1.59 -1.22
N PRO A 50 -0.75 -2.16 -1.18
CA PRO A 50 -1.35 -2.66 0.05
C PRO A 50 -0.50 -3.72 0.76
N ASN A 51 0.34 -4.47 0.03
CA ASN A 51 1.21 -5.50 0.62
C ASN A 51 2.24 -4.93 1.60
N ALA A 52 2.63 -3.65 1.44
CA ALA A 52 3.57 -3.00 2.34
C ALA A 52 3.01 -2.81 3.77
N PRO A 53 1.87 -2.12 3.96
CA PRO A 53 1.21 -2.05 5.26
C PRO A 53 0.49 -3.34 5.68
N TYR A 54 0.24 -4.29 4.78
CA TYR A 54 -0.42 -5.56 5.10
C TYR A 54 0.29 -6.36 6.20
N ILE A 55 1.62 -6.24 6.31
CA ILE A 55 2.43 -6.90 7.34
C ILE A 55 1.96 -6.56 8.77
N ILE A 56 1.35 -5.38 8.98
CA ILE A 56 0.74 -5.01 10.28
C ILE A 56 -0.30 -6.06 10.70
N THR A 57 -1.08 -6.60 9.75
CA THR A 57 -2.11 -7.59 10.05
C THR A 57 -1.53 -8.93 10.47
N ASP A 58 -0.25 -9.22 10.15
CA ASP A 58 0.40 -10.46 10.55
C ASP A 58 0.66 -10.54 12.06
N LEU A 59 0.53 -9.43 12.80
CA LEU A 59 0.56 -9.41 14.27
C LEU A 59 -0.48 -10.36 14.89
N ILE A 60 -1.56 -10.68 14.17
CA ILE A 60 -2.56 -11.65 14.61
C ILE A 60 -1.97 -13.05 14.88
N HIS A 61 -0.86 -13.41 14.23
CA HIS A 61 -0.20 -14.71 14.41
C HIS A 61 0.49 -14.84 15.77
N ILE A 62 0.72 -13.73 16.49
CA ILE A 62 1.25 -13.74 17.86
C ILE A 62 0.34 -14.55 18.79
N ARG A 63 -0.96 -14.62 18.50
CA ARG A 63 -1.93 -15.43 19.27
C ARG A 63 -1.55 -16.92 19.34
N ASN A 64 -0.84 -17.43 18.33
CA ASN A 64 -0.43 -18.84 18.27
C ASN A 64 0.97 -19.08 18.83
N ALA A 65 1.70 -18.02 19.23
CA ALA A 65 3.00 -18.15 19.85
C ALA A 65 2.85 -18.61 21.32
N SER A 66 3.56 -19.67 21.71
CA SER A 66 3.53 -20.22 23.07
C SER A 66 4.83 -19.96 23.83
N GLY A 67 4.73 -19.57 25.10
CA GLY A 67 5.86 -19.60 26.05
C GLY A 67 6.96 -18.56 25.80
N ALA A 68 8.22 -18.99 25.91
CA ALA A 68 9.42 -18.14 26.00
C ALA A 68 9.75 -17.31 24.74
N PHE A 69 9.19 -17.65 23.57
CA PHE A 69 9.50 -16.97 22.31
C PHE A 69 8.49 -15.88 21.90
N LEU A 70 7.43 -15.64 22.69
CA LEU A 70 6.40 -14.65 22.36
C LEU A 70 6.99 -13.25 22.12
N ILE A 71 7.93 -12.83 22.97
CA ILE A 71 8.59 -11.52 22.83
C ILE A 71 9.45 -11.49 21.56
N TYR A 72 10.18 -12.58 21.28
CA TYR A 72 11.01 -12.68 20.09
C TYR A 72 10.16 -12.57 18.81
N ASP A 73 9.08 -13.34 18.70
CA ASP A 73 8.18 -13.31 17.54
C ASP A 73 7.50 -11.95 17.38
N SER A 74 7.11 -11.32 18.49
CA SER A 74 6.49 -9.99 18.48
C SER A 74 7.44 -8.90 17.97
N ILE A 75 8.69 -8.88 18.46
CA ILE A 75 9.72 -7.93 18.01
C ILE A 75 10.06 -8.18 16.54
N LEU A 76 10.15 -9.45 16.13
CA LEU A 76 10.45 -9.82 14.75
C LEU A 76 9.35 -9.31 13.81
N ILE A 77 8.08 -9.64 14.07
CA ILE A 77 6.95 -9.21 13.23
C ILE A 77 6.86 -7.68 13.22
N ALA A 78 7.00 -7.02 14.38
CA ALA A 78 6.98 -5.56 14.46
C ALA A 78 8.10 -4.93 13.62
N SER A 79 9.31 -5.48 13.65
CA SER A 79 10.43 -4.99 12.84
C SER A 79 10.11 -5.08 11.35
N PHE A 80 9.56 -6.21 10.90
CA PHE A 80 9.14 -6.41 9.51
C PHE A 80 8.00 -5.46 9.12
N ALA A 81 7.02 -5.25 10.00
CA ALA A 81 5.91 -4.34 9.76
C ALA A 81 6.38 -2.88 9.64
N ILE A 82 7.28 -2.44 10.52
CA ILE A 82 7.86 -1.09 10.47
C ILE A 82 8.65 -0.89 9.18
N THR A 83 9.54 -1.83 8.83
CA THR A 83 10.34 -1.75 7.60
C THR A 83 9.45 -1.74 6.36
N GLY A 84 8.46 -2.63 6.29
CA GLY A 84 7.51 -2.69 5.17
C GLY A 84 6.69 -1.41 5.03
N CYS A 85 6.15 -0.89 6.14
CA CYS A 85 5.39 0.37 6.13
C CYS A 85 6.27 1.55 5.69
N TRP A 86 7.49 1.63 6.20
CA TRP A 86 8.41 2.71 5.83
C TRP A 86 8.76 2.68 4.35
N ALA A 87 9.07 1.50 3.80
CA ALA A 87 9.27 1.33 2.36
C ALA A 87 8.03 1.71 1.55
N GLY A 88 6.83 1.34 2.02
CA GLY A 88 5.56 1.76 1.41
C GLY A 88 5.34 3.27 1.42
N PHE A 89 5.69 3.96 2.51
CA PHE A 89 5.58 5.42 2.60
C PHE A 89 6.60 6.15 1.72
N MET A 90 7.85 5.69 1.69
CA MET A 90 8.85 6.21 0.74
C MET A 90 8.37 6.02 -0.70
N SER A 91 7.80 4.85 -1.00
CA SER A 91 7.26 4.57 -2.32
C SER A 91 6.10 5.49 -2.70
N LEU A 92 5.16 5.71 -1.78
CA LEU A 92 4.06 6.65 -1.94
C LEU A 92 4.58 8.06 -2.19
N HIS A 93 5.54 8.53 -1.39
CA HIS A 93 6.12 9.86 -1.54
C HIS A 93 6.79 10.04 -2.91
N GLN A 94 7.65 9.11 -3.32
CA GLN A 94 8.33 9.11 -4.61
C GLN A 94 7.35 9.07 -5.79
N MET A 95 6.33 8.21 -5.71
CA MET A 95 5.30 8.11 -6.75
C MET A 95 4.54 9.44 -6.89
N ILE A 96 4.21 10.07 -5.77
CA ILE A 96 3.49 11.35 -5.75
C ILE A 96 4.38 12.48 -6.34
N ASN A 97 5.67 12.51 -6.04
CA ASN A 97 6.56 13.50 -6.62
C ASN A 97 6.78 13.25 -8.13
N SER A 98 6.91 11.99 -8.53
CA SER A 98 7.08 11.55 -9.91
C SER A 98 5.91 12.00 -10.80
N LEU A 99 4.67 11.73 -10.39
CA LEU A 99 3.47 12.13 -11.14
C LEU A 99 3.31 13.67 -11.22
N SER A 100 3.71 14.41 -10.18
CA SER A 100 3.70 15.87 -10.20
C SER A 100 4.70 16.43 -11.22
N SER A 101 5.88 15.81 -11.38
CA SER A 101 6.94 16.30 -12.26
C SER A 101 6.60 16.23 -13.76
N ILE A 102 5.66 15.34 -14.13
CA ILE A 102 5.20 15.13 -15.50
C ILE A 102 3.86 15.80 -15.80
N HIS A 103 3.37 16.66 -14.91
CA HIS A 103 2.16 17.48 -15.07
C HIS A 103 0.90 16.64 -15.40
N ILE A 104 0.73 15.46 -14.78
CA ILE A 104 -0.51 14.69 -14.92
C ILE A 104 -1.62 15.31 -14.05
N ILE A 105 -1.29 15.85 -12.88
CA ILE A 105 -2.22 16.48 -11.92
C ILE A 105 -1.60 17.78 -11.38
N LYS A 106 -2.44 18.77 -11.01
CA LYS A 106 -1.99 20.02 -10.36
C LYS A 106 -1.30 19.73 -9.01
N ARG A 107 -0.10 20.30 -8.82
CA ARG A 107 0.80 20.04 -7.68
C ARG A 107 0.14 20.15 -6.30
N GLU A 108 -0.73 21.13 -6.10
CA GLU A 108 -1.36 21.41 -4.80
C GLU A 108 -2.32 20.31 -4.34
N VAL A 109 -3.20 19.83 -5.23
CA VAL A 109 -4.14 18.74 -4.94
C VAL A 109 -3.40 17.40 -4.81
N HIS A 110 -2.34 17.25 -5.60
CA HIS A 110 -1.56 16.03 -5.69
C HIS A 110 -0.79 15.69 -4.40
N GLN A 111 -0.30 16.70 -3.68
CA GLN A 111 0.48 16.49 -2.45
C GLN A 111 -0.40 16.45 -1.19
N THR A 112 -1.63 16.93 -1.27
CA THR A 112 -2.51 17.09 -0.09
C THR A 112 -3.65 16.09 -0.02
N VAL A 113 -4.25 15.69 -1.14
CA VAL A 113 -5.45 14.81 -1.14
C VAL A 113 -5.11 13.40 -1.61
N LEU A 114 -4.36 13.30 -2.71
CA LEU A 114 -4.09 12.02 -3.37
C LEU A 114 -3.39 10.99 -2.47
N PRO A 115 -2.39 11.34 -1.62
CA PRO A 115 -1.75 10.34 -0.76
C PRO A 115 -2.73 9.72 0.23
N TYR A 116 -3.62 10.52 0.82
CA TYR A 116 -4.63 10.04 1.76
C TYR A 116 -5.68 9.18 1.07
N LEU A 117 -6.10 9.55 -0.15
CA LEU A 117 -6.97 8.68 -0.97
C LEU A 117 -6.31 7.32 -1.23
N ILE A 118 -5.03 7.31 -1.61
CA ILE A 118 -4.28 6.07 -1.86
C ILE A 118 -4.17 5.24 -0.59
N LEU A 119 -3.92 5.84 0.58
CA LEU A 119 -3.87 5.12 1.85
C LEU A 119 -5.23 4.53 2.24
N PHE A 120 -6.33 5.22 1.93
CA PHE A 120 -7.67 4.67 2.09
C PHE A 120 -7.91 3.48 1.16
N LEU A 121 -7.52 3.59 -0.12
CA LEU A 121 -7.57 2.47 -1.06
C LEU A 121 -6.67 1.30 -0.61
N CYS A 122 -5.53 1.59 0.00
CA CYS A 122 -4.66 0.57 0.59
C CYS A 122 -5.35 -0.18 1.72
N ALA A 123 -6.06 0.52 2.61
CA ALA A 123 -6.82 -0.13 3.68
C ALA A 123 -7.92 -1.05 3.13
N ILE A 124 -8.58 -0.68 2.04
CA ILE A 124 -9.50 -1.57 1.31
C ILE A 124 -8.75 -2.78 0.76
N GLY A 125 -7.61 -2.57 0.09
CA GLY A 125 -6.78 -3.67 -0.43
C GLY A 125 -6.32 -4.65 0.65
N ILE A 126 -5.96 -4.15 1.84
CA ILE A 126 -5.62 -4.99 3.00
C ILE A 126 -6.81 -5.85 3.42
N TYR A 127 -8.01 -5.25 3.52
CA TYR A 127 -9.23 -5.99 3.87
C TYR A 127 -9.56 -7.08 2.84
N LEU A 128 -9.51 -6.72 1.54
CA LEU A 128 -9.75 -7.67 0.45
C LEU A 128 -8.76 -8.85 0.51
N GLY A 129 -7.48 -8.57 0.77
CA GLY A 129 -6.46 -9.61 0.89
C GLY A 129 -6.58 -10.46 2.15
N ARG A 130 -6.97 -9.85 3.28
CA ARG A 130 -7.00 -10.54 4.57
C ARG A 130 -8.24 -11.40 4.76
N ASP A 131 -9.42 -10.81 4.56
CA ASP A 131 -10.70 -11.44 4.89
C ASP A 131 -11.30 -12.16 3.70
N LEU A 132 -11.24 -11.55 2.52
CA LEU A 132 -11.75 -12.14 1.27
C LEU A 132 -10.69 -12.98 0.53
N ARG A 133 -9.43 -12.98 1.00
CA ARG A 133 -8.30 -13.76 0.46
C ARG A 133 -7.97 -13.45 -1.00
N TRP A 134 -8.26 -12.24 -1.46
CA TRP A 134 -7.91 -11.78 -2.79
C TRP A 134 -6.41 -11.45 -2.89
N ASN A 135 -5.72 -12.01 -3.88
CA ASN A 135 -4.35 -11.68 -4.21
C ASN A 135 -4.28 -10.76 -5.43
N SER A 136 -3.13 -10.09 -5.62
CA SER A 136 -2.90 -9.23 -6.81
C SER A 136 -3.01 -10.01 -8.14
N TRP A 137 -2.82 -11.33 -8.14
CA TRP A 137 -2.96 -12.20 -9.31
C TRP A 137 -4.42 -12.52 -9.66
N ASP A 138 -5.31 -12.51 -8.68
CA ASP A 138 -6.72 -12.86 -8.86
C ASP A 138 -7.49 -11.80 -9.67
N ILE A 139 -6.96 -10.58 -9.74
CA ILE A 139 -7.46 -9.51 -10.62
C ILE A 139 -7.43 -9.95 -12.08
N ILE A 140 -6.46 -10.77 -12.47
CA ILE A 140 -6.31 -11.27 -13.85
C ILE A 140 -7.22 -12.48 -14.07
N GLN A 141 -7.34 -13.35 -13.07
CA GLN A 141 -8.11 -14.59 -13.19
C GLN A 141 -9.62 -14.40 -13.03
N GLN A 142 -10.05 -13.50 -12.13
CA GLN A 142 -11.46 -13.29 -11.77
C GLN A 142 -11.80 -11.81 -11.55
N PRO A 143 -11.55 -10.92 -12.54
CA PRO A 143 -11.76 -9.47 -12.39
C PRO A 143 -13.21 -9.11 -12.04
N ALA A 144 -14.18 -9.79 -12.66
CA ALA A 144 -15.61 -9.52 -12.46
C ALA A 144 -16.03 -9.77 -11.01
N LYS A 145 -15.54 -10.87 -10.42
CA LYS A 145 -15.89 -11.26 -9.05
C LYS A 145 -15.23 -10.35 -8.01
N LEU A 146 -13.97 -9.99 -8.23
CA LEU A 146 -13.28 -9.00 -7.37
C LEU A 146 -13.98 -7.64 -7.41
N PHE A 147 -14.46 -7.22 -8.58
CA PHE A 147 -15.24 -5.99 -8.71
C PHE A 147 -16.58 -6.08 -7.97
N THR A 148 -17.35 -7.16 -8.13
CA THR A 148 -18.63 -7.32 -7.42
C THR A 148 -18.46 -7.36 -5.91
N ASP A 149 -17.42 -8.03 -5.42
CA ASP A 149 -17.13 -8.13 -3.99
C ASP A 149 -16.67 -6.79 -3.41
N THR A 150 -15.90 -6.01 -4.16
CA THR A 150 -15.52 -4.66 -3.74
C THR A 150 -16.74 -3.73 -3.74
N LEU A 151 -17.58 -3.80 -4.77
CA LEU A 151 -18.77 -2.95 -4.92
C LEU A 151 -19.82 -3.25 -3.85
N SER A 152 -19.99 -4.51 -3.45
CA SER A 152 -20.98 -4.93 -2.46
C SER A 152 -20.72 -4.32 -1.07
N ILE A 153 -19.45 -4.06 -0.72
CA ILE A 153 -19.05 -3.36 0.52
C ILE A 153 -19.64 -1.94 0.57
N PHE A 154 -19.70 -1.27 -0.59
CA PHE A 154 -20.25 0.09 -0.71
C PHE A 154 -21.76 0.11 -0.88
N ILE A 155 -22.33 -0.86 -1.61
CA ILE A 155 -23.79 -0.92 -1.84
C ILE A 155 -24.54 -1.39 -0.60
N HIS A 156 -23.96 -2.33 0.16
CA HIS A 156 -24.59 -2.90 1.36
C HIS A 156 -23.71 -2.69 2.62
N PRO A 157 -23.48 -1.44 3.04
CA PRO A 157 -22.55 -1.12 4.13
C PRO A 157 -23.01 -1.68 5.49
N LEU A 158 -24.33 -1.75 5.71
CA LEU A 158 -24.90 -2.31 6.94
C LEU A 158 -24.73 -3.83 7.05
N THR A 159 -24.53 -4.54 5.94
CA THR A 159 -24.21 -5.98 5.95
C THR A 159 -22.71 -6.22 6.11
N HIS A 160 -21.88 -5.29 5.64
CA HIS A 160 -20.42 -5.35 5.71
C HIS A 160 -19.84 -4.50 6.85
N GLN A 161 -20.50 -4.49 8.01
CA GLN A 161 -20.04 -3.70 9.17
C GLN A 161 -18.62 -4.07 9.61
N THR A 162 -18.28 -5.36 9.57
CA THR A 162 -16.94 -5.85 9.89
C THR A 162 -15.87 -5.32 8.93
N ALA A 163 -16.21 -5.13 7.64
CA ALA A 163 -15.31 -4.52 6.67
C ALA A 163 -14.96 -3.08 7.06
N TRP A 164 -15.99 -2.27 7.33
CA TRP A 164 -15.81 -0.87 7.69
C TRP A 164 -15.09 -0.68 9.03
N LEU A 165 -15.32 -1.58 9.99
CA LEU A 165 -14.60 -1.62 11.26
C LEU A 165 -13.10 -1.92 11.12
N GLN A 166 -12.67 -2.55 10.02
CA GLN A 166 -11.25 -2.76 9.75
C GLN A 166 -10.67 -1.66 8.85
N ILE A 167 -11.39 -1.30 7.77
CA ILE A 167 -10.92 -0.34 6.76
C ILE A 167 -10.74 1.05 7.39
N ILE A 168 -11.70 1.54 8.18
CA ILE A 168 -11.63 2.90 8.73
C ILE A 168 -10.45 3.05 9.70
N PRO A 169 -10.30 2.21 10.75
CA PRO A 169 -9.17 2.34 11.66
C PRO A 169 -7.82 2.12 10.97
N MET A 170 -7.73 1.13 10.06
CA MET A 170 -6.50 0.89 9.30
C MET A 170 -6.14 2.10 8.44
N SER A 171 -7.10 2.69 7.73
CA SER A 171 -6.84 3.87 6.91
C SER A 171 -6.37 5.06 7.75
N LEU A 172 -7.05 5.35 8.87
CA LEU A 172 -6.66 6.43 9.79
C LEU A 172 -5.27 6.19 10.39
N PHE A 173 -4.98 4.95 10.79
CA PHE A 173 -3.67 4.56 11.30
C PHE A 173 -2.57 4.83 10.28
N LEU A 174 -2.75 4.39 9.03
CA LEU A 174 -1.80 4.62 7.95
C LEU A 174 -1.64 6.11 7.62
N MET A 175 -2.73 6.87 7.61
CA MET A 175 -2.69 8.32 7.36
C MET A 175 -1.90 9.07 8.44
N VAL A 176 -2.08 8.71 9.72
CA VAL A 176 -1.33 9.29 10.83
C VAL A 176 0.16 8.95 10.71
N LEU A 177 0.50 7.68 10.47
CA LEU A 177 1.88 7.26 10.29
C LEU A 177 2.55 7.93 9.09
N TYR A 178 1.84 8.04 7.96
CA TYR A 178 2.36 8.73 6.78
C TYR A 178 2.59 10.22 7.04
N LYS A 179 1.71 10.88 7.81
CA LYS A 179 1.93 12.27 8.23
C LYS A 179 3.18 12.42 9.10
N LEU A 180 3.45 11.48 10.00
CA LEU A 180 4.68 11.45 10.80
C LEU A 180 5.91 11.24 9.92
N PHE A 181 5.82 10.35 8.93
CA PHE A 181 6.86 10.14 7.93
C PHE A 181 7.19 11.43 7.16
N LEU A 182 6.17 12.16 6.67
CA LEU A 182 6.39 13.44 5.98
C LEU A 182 7.05 14.50 6.87
N GLN A 183 6.73 14.53 8.16
CA GLN A 183 7.38 15.46 9.10
C GLN A 183 8.85 15.12 9.34
N TYR A 184 9.21 13.84 9.32
CA TYR A 184 10.59 13.39 9.39
C TYR A 184 11.36 13.77 8.12
N GLU A 185 10.78 13.49 6.95
CA GLU A 185 11.41 13.77 5.66
C GLU A 185 11.60 15.27 5.42
N ALA A 186 10.67 16.13 5.88
CA ALA A 186 10.81 17.59 5.78
C ALA A 186 11.92 18.20 6.64
N LYS A 187 12.46 17.45 7.62
CA LYS A 187 13.56 17.89 8.49
C LYS A 187 14.93 17.40 8.04
N SER A 188 14.97 16.41 7.15
CA SER A 188 16.20 15.86 6.57
C SER A 188 16.67 16.68 5.37
#